data_AF-A0A1G7EKH4-F1
#
_entry.id   AF-A0A1G7EKH4-F1
#
_cell.length_a   1.000
_cell.length_b   1.000
_cell.length_c   1.000
_cell.angle_alpha   90.00
_cell.angle_beta   90.00
_cell.angle_gamma   90.00
#
_symmetry.space_group_name_H-M   'P 1'
#
loop_
_entity.id
_entity.type
_entity.pdbx_description
1 polymer ?
#
loop_
_entity_poly.entity_id
_entity_poly.type
_entity_poly.pdbx_seq_one_letter_code
_entity_poly.pdbx_strand_id
1 'polypeptide(L)'
;MPRRTPITIFVSSPGDVAAERRRCILVANRLNQEFARYFEIRTVLWETEPMLASGHFQDIIEPEPGDNDIVVVILWSRLGTPLPIRTHRREYRGMDGRAPVTGTEWEIENAIQAHWASNGKRPDLLVYRNLSEARAMGRDGQALRDAAVQLDALETFWNRHFRDADSSGYRLEFNTYTSSEGFEEQLESHLRARLKTRLRSLDPATGEGRTRERLLVPGVPLRGAAGL
;
A
#
# COMPACT_ATOMS: atom_id res chain seq x y z
N MET A 1 -32.20 -7.00 0.54
CA MET A 1 -30.97 -7.23 -0.27
C MET A 1 -29.95 -7.92 0.63
N PRO A 2 -29.10 -8.84 0.13
CA PRO A 2 -28.05 -9.43 0.95
C PRO A 2 -27.09 -8.34 1.47
N ARG A 3 -26.62 -8.51 2.71
CA ARG A 3 -25.69 -7.57 3.35
C ARG A 3 -24.35 -7.60 2.61
N ARG A 4 -23.91 -6.47 2.08
CA ARG A 4 -22.59 -6.33 1.44
C ARG A 4 -21.51 -6.34 2.52
N THR A 5 -20.37 -6.94 2.23
CA THR A 5 -19.22 -6.95 3.14
C THR A 5 -18.46 -5.63 3.00
N PRO A 6 -18.28 -4.84 4.07
CA PRO A 6 -17.51 -3.61 3.98
C PRO A 6 -16.03 -3.92 3.74
N ILE A 7 -15.39 -3.17 2.85
CA ILE A 7 -13.95 -3.23 2.58
C ILE A 7 -13.40 -1.82 2.66
N THR A 8 -12.36 -1.63 3.48
CA THR A 8 -11.73 -0.33 3.74
C THR A 8 -10.35 -0.27 3.09
N ILE A 9 -10.10 0.78 2.30
CA ILE A 9 -8.83 1.02 1.62
C ILE A 9 -8.23 2.32 2.14
N PHE A 10 -7.14 2.23 2.91
CA PHE A 10 -6.38 3.39 3.35
C PHE A 10 -5.41 3.85 2.26
N VAL A 11 -5.31 5.17 2.03
CA VAL A 11 -4.34 5.73 1.08
C VAL A 11 -3.33 6.61 1.81
N SER A 12 -2.13 6.07 1.98
CA SER A 12 -0.97 6.79 2.53
C SER A 12 -0.12 7.34 1.39
N SER A 13 0.04 8.66 1.34
CA SER A 13 0.80 9.33 0.30
C SER A 13 1.22 10.74 0.73
N PRO A 14 2.46 11.18 0.45
CA PRO A 14 2.83 12.59 0.54
C PRO A 14 2.11 13.42 -0.53
N GLY A 15 2.13 14.75 -0.38
CA GLY A 15 1.34 15.67 -1.23
C GLY A 15 1.82 15.83 -2.68
N ASP A 16 3.01 15.32 -3.03
CA ASP A 16 3.60 15.41 -4.38
C ASP A 16 3.03 14.37 -5.36
N VAL A 17 2.20 13.43 -4.89
CA VAL A 17 1.54 12.39 -5.72
C VAL A 17 0.01 12.55 -5.72
N ALA A 18 -0.47 13.80 -5.72
CA ALA A 18 -1.90 14.11 -5.69
C ALA A 18 -2.67 13.54 -6.90
N ALA A 19 -2.01 13.41 -8.07
CA ALA A 19 -2.63 12.81 -9.26
C ALA A 19 -2.91 11.32 -9.06
N GLU A 20 -1.93 10.58 -8.53
CA GLU A 20 -2.05 9.14 -8.23
C GLU A 20 -3.07 8.90 -7.13
N ARG A 21 -3.10 9.75 -6.09
CA ARG A 21 -4.11 9.70 -5.04
C ARG A 21 -5.54 9.81 -5.60
N ARG A 22 -5.78 10.75 -6.53
CA ARG A 22 -7.08 10.88 -7.22
C ARG A 22 -7.40 9.63 -8.04
N ARG A 23 -6.41 9.09 -8.77
CA ARG A 23 -6.59 7.84 -9.53
C ARG A 23 -6.93 6.66 -8.61
N CYS A 24 -6.36 6.58 -7.41
CA CYS A 24 -6.72 5.57 -6.42
C CYS A 24 -8.21 5.62 -6.04
N ILE A 25 -8.75 6.82 -5.83
CA ILE A 25 -10.19 7.01 -5.57
C ILE A 25 -11.02 6.56 -6.76
N LEU A 26 -10.65 6.94 -7.98
CA LEU A 26 -11.36 6.57 -9.20
C LEU A 26 -11.37 5.05 -9.42
N VAL A 27 -10.22 4.40 -9.25
CA VAL A 27 -10.07 2.93 -9.32
C VAL A 27 -10.95 2.26 -8.27
N ALA A 28 -10.88 2.70 -7.01
CA ALA A 28 -11.68 2.12 -5.94
C ALA A 28 -13.19 2.27 -6.21
N ASN A 29 -13.62 3.40 -6.76
CA ASN A 29 -15.01 3.62 -7.16
C ASN A 29 -15.45 2.69 -8.31
N ARG A 30 -14.61 2.51 -9.34
CA ARG A 30 -14.89 1.56 -10.43
C ARG A 30 -15.02 0.13 -9.89
N LEU A 31 -14.10 -0.29 -9.01
CA LEU A 31 -14.14 -1.61 -8.39
C LEU A 31 -15.33 -1.75 -7.43
N ASN A 32 -15.74 -0.69 -6.74
CA ASN A 32 -16.93 -0.72 -5.90
C ASN A 32 -18.19 -1.00 -6.74
N GLN A 33 -18.27 -0.44 -7.95
CA GLN A 33 -19.36 -0.74 -8.90
C GLN A 33 -19.25 -2.17 -9.45
N GLU A 34 -18.05 -2.59 -9.87
CA GLU A 34 -17.77 -3.94 -10.40
C GLU A 34 -18.16 -5.03 -9.39
N PHE A 35 -17.85 -4.82 -8.10
CA PHE A 35 -18.10 -5.78 -7.03
C PHE A 35 -19.31 -5.42 -6.14
N ALA A 36 -20.19 -4.53 -6.60
CA ALA A 36 -21.30 -3.99 -5.79
C ALA A 36 -22.25 -5.06 -5.24
N ARG A 37 -22.29 -6.26 -5.83
CA ARG A 37 -23.10 -7.37 -5.31
C ARG A 37 -22.54 -7.96 -4.00
N TYR A 38 -21.24 -7.85 -3.78
CA TYR A 38 -20.53 -8.55 -2.71
C TYR A 38 -19.94 -7.59 -1.67
N PHE A 39 -19.36 -6.48 -2.14
CA PHE A 39 -18.61 -5.56 -1.31
C PHE A 39 -19.26 -4.18 -1.25
N GLU A 40 -18.95 -3.47 -0.17
CA GLU A 40 -19.07 -2.03 -0.06
C GLU A 40 -17.67 -1.47 0.20
N ILE A 41 -17.02 -1.01 -0.87
CA ILE A 41 -15.65 -0.51 -0.82
C ILE A 41 -15.66 0.97 -0.45
N ARG A 42 -14.88 1.33 0.57
CA ARG A 42 -14.72 2.71 1.05
C ARG A 42 -13.24 3.06 1.10
N THR A 43 -12.87 4.19 0.50
CA THR A 43 -11.52 4.74 0.61
C THR A 43 -11.43 5.69 1.80
N VAL A 44 -10.41 5.52 2.63
CA VAL A 44 -10.09 6.39 3.77
C VAL A 44 -8.96 7.34 3.35
N LEU A 45 -9.27 8.63 3.29
CA LEU A 45 -8.34 9.70 2.93
C LEU A 45 -8.41 10.84 3.94
N TRP A 46 -7.27 11.45 4.25
CA TRP A 46 -7.15 12.53 5.22
C TRP A 46 -7.61 13.92 4.72
N GLU A 47 -7.78 14.14 3.40
CA GLU A 47 -8.04 15.47 2.81
C GLU A 47 -9.52 15.85 2.72
N THR A 48 -10.44 14.91 2.95
CA THR A 48 -11.88 15.15 2.79
C THR A 48 -12.54 15.68 4.06
N GLU A 49 -11.84 15.65 5.19
CA GLU A 49 -12.38 16.15 6.47
C GLU A 49 -12.00 17.62 6.67
N PRO A 50 -12.97 18.50 6.98
CA PRO A 50 -12.68 19.90 7.27
C PRO A 50 -11.72 19.99 8.46
N MET A 51 -10.70 20.83 8.33
CA MET A 51 -9.70 21.04 9.37
C MET A 51 -10.38 21.69 10.60
N LEU A 52 -10.73 20.88 11.59
CA LEU A 52 -11.29 21.36 12.85
C LEU A 52 -10.17 21.99 13.69
N ALA A 53 -10.44 23.16 14.29
CA ALA A 53 -9.49 23.88 15.14
C ALA A 53 -9.12 23.16 16.45
N SER A 54 -9.61 21.94 16.68
CA SER A 54 -9.59 21.23 17.96
C SER A 54 -8.50 20.16 18.10
N GLY A 55 -7.68 19.87 17.08
CA GLY A 55 -6.66 18.82 17.19
C GLY A 55 -5.71 18.68 16.00
N HIS A 56 -4.73 17.79 16.13
CA HIS A 56 -3.84 17.42 15.03
C HIS A 56 -4.62 16.53 14.04
N PHE A 57 -4.52 16.77 12.74
CA PHE A 57 -5.35 16.09 11.72
C PHE A 57 -5.21 14.55 11.74
N GLN A 58 -4.06 14.03 12.17
CA GLN A 58 -3.86 12.59 12.30
C GLN A 58 -4.56 11.97 13.52
N ASP A 59 -5.01 12.77 14.49
CA ASP A 59 -5.73 12.29 15.66
C ASP A 59 -7.18 11.92 15.33
N ILE A 60 -7.71 12.32 14.17
CA ILE A 60 -9.13 12.10 13.82
C ILE A 60 -9.33 11.01 12.76
N ILE A 61 -8.27 10.48 12.19
CA ILE A 61 -8.34 9.47 11.13
C ILE A 61 -8.68 8.11 11.75
N GLU A 62 -9.87 7.60 11.41
CA GLU A 62 -10.37 6.30 11.82
C GLU A 62 -11.01 5.59 10.61
N PRO A 63 -10.82 4.27 10.45
CA PRO A 63 -9.93 3.39 11.22
C PRO A 63 -8.44 3.73 10.99
N GLU A 64 -7.58 3.39 11.96
CA GLU A 64 -6.13 3.51 11.82
C GLU A 64 -5.60 2.76 10.58
N PRO A 65 -4.45 3.17 10.00
CA PRO A 65 -3.92 2.54 8.79
C PRO A 65 -3.87 1.01 8.87
N GLY A 66 -3.37 0.46 9.97
CA GLY A 66 -3.28 -0.98 10.23
C GLY A 66 -4.63 -1.69 10.41
N ASP A 67 -5.67 -0.96 10.76
CA ASP A 67 -7.02 -1.48 10.94
C ASP A 67 -7.82 -1.53 9.62
N ASN A 68 -7.26 -1.07 8.50
CA ASN A 68 -7.91 -1.14 7.19
C ASN A 68 -7.73 -2.52 6.53
N ASP A 69 -8.57 -2.87 5.55
CA ASP A 69 -8.45 -4.16 4.84
C ASP A 69 -7.26 -4.16 3.89
N ILE A 70 -7.04 -3.01 3.24
CA ILE A 70 -5.97 -2.77 2.28
C ILE A 70 -5.35 -1.41 2.59
N VAL A 71 -4.03 -1.33 2.55
CA VAL A 71 -3.28 -0.07 2.64
C VAL A 71 -2.53 0.13 1.34
N VAL A 72 -2.83 1.22 0.64
CA VAL A 72 -2.13 1.65 -0.57
C VAL A 72 -1.15 2.75 -0.19
N VAL A 73 0.13 2.50 -0.45
CA VAL A 73 1.23 3.44 -0.18
C VAL A 73 1.78 3.94 -1.50
N ILE A 74 1.88 5.27 -1.65
CA ILE A 74 2.37 5.91 -2.88
C ILE A 74 3.48 6.89 -2.52
N LEU A 75 4.70 6.65 -3.01
CA LEU A 75 5.89 7.45 -2.68
C LEU A 75 6.63 7.92 -3.94
N TRP A 76 7.04 9.20 -3.98
CA TRP A 76 7.82 9.76 -5.10
C TRP A 76 9.06 10.54 -4.69
N SER A 77 8.96 11.80 -4.28
CA SER A 77 10.14 12.67 -4.08
C SER A 77 10.28 13.20 -2.66
N ARG A 78 9.33 12.90 -1.77
CA ARG A 78 9.34 13.36 -0.38
C ARG A 78 8.64 12.41 0.60
N LEU A 79 8.79 12.68 1.90
CA LEU A 79 8.03 12.03 3.00
C LEU A 79 7.04 12.95 3.72
N GLY A 80 7.16 14.26 3.51
CA GLY A 80 6.31 15.26 4.16
C GLY A 80 6.96 15.86 5.41
N THR A 81 6.13 16.48 6.23
CA THR A 81 6.57 17.20 7.43
C THR A 81 6.55 16.30 8.67
N PRO A 82 7.46 16.50 9.63
CA PRO A 82 7.43 15.79 10.89
C PRO A 82 6.12 16.04 11.66
N LEU A 83 5.63 15.00 12.32
CA LEU A 83 4.53 15.06 13.26
C LEU A 83 4.99 15.58 14.63
N PRO A 84 4.09 16.11 15.46
CA PRO A 84 4.37 16.27 16.88
C PRO A 84 4.69 14.90 17.49
N ILE A 85 5.68 14.81 18.38
CA ILE A 85 6.05 13.56 19.05
C ILE A 85 4.86 12.98 19.84
N ARG A 86 4.00 13.85 20.37
CA ARG A 86 2.83 13.49 21.17
C ARG A 86 1.72 14.52 21.00
N THR A 87 0.49 14.03 20.91
CA THR A 87 -0.75 14.81 21.01
C THR A 87 -1.49 14.43 22.28
N HIS A 88 -2.69 14.98 22.48
CA HIS A 88 -3.58 14.56 23.56
C HIS A 88 -4.14 13.15 23.34
N ARG A 89 -4.11 12.62 22.10
CA ARG A 89 -4.64 11.31 21.74
C ARG A 89 -3.57 10.22 21.70
N ARG A 90 -2.39 10.49 21.14
CA ARG A 90 -1.37 9.45 20.90
C ARG A 90 0.06 9.99 20.84
N GLU A 91 1.02 9.08 20.86
CA GLU A 91 2.41 9.35 20.52
C GLU A 91 2.70 8.91 19.08
N TYR A 92 3.45 9.74 18.35
CA TYR A 92 3.90 9.45 17.00
C TYR A 92 5.37 9.11 17.04
N ARG A 93 5.63 7.81 16.99
CA ARG A 93 6.99 7.24 16.96
C ARG A 93 7.07 6.19 15.87
N GLY A 94 8.27 6.04 15.33
CA GLY A 94 8.55 4.93 14.44
C GLY A 94 8.53 3.61 15.20
N MET A 95 8.41 2.50 14.47
CA MET A 95 8.47 1.14 15.02
C MET A 95 9.81 0.82 15.74
N ASP A 96 10.86 1.61 15.45
CA ASP A 96 12.17 1.56 16.10
C ASP A 96 12.35 2.63 17.19
N GLY A 97 11.27 3.31 17.59
CA GLY A 97 11.27 4.33 18.64
C GLY A 97 11.67 5.75 18.19
N ARG A 98 12.06 5.92 16.92
CA ARG A 98 12.40 7.23 16.31
C ARG A 98 11.32 8.27 16.56
N ALA A 99 11.74 9.50 16.87
CA ALA A 99 10.88 10.68 16.84
C ALA A 99 11.72 11.95 16.57
N PRO A 100 11.17 12.97 15.87
CA PRO A 100 9.88 12.93 15.21
C PRO A 100 9.91 12.05 13.94
N VAL A 101 8.74 11.54 13.53
CA VAL A 101 8.49 10.85 12.26
C VAL A 101 7.54 11.68 11.42
N THR A 102 7.52 11.52 10.09
CA THR A 102 6.47 12.12 9.26
C THR A 102 5.15 11.35 9.36
N GLY A 103 4.08 11.98 8.87
CA GLY A 103 2.78 11.34 8.75
C GLY A 103 2.81 10.04 7.97
N THR A 104 3.44 10.08 6.80
CA THR A 104 3.60 8.94 5.91
C THR A 104 4.45 7.84 6.53
N GLU A 105 5.56 8.18 7.20
CA GLU A 105 6.37 7.17 7.91
C GLU A 105 5.54 6.42 8.96
N TRP A 106 4.82 7.16 9.81
CA TRP A 106 4.01 6.57 10.87
C TRP A 106 2.89 5.68 10.30
N GLU A 107 2.19 6.13 9.26
CA GLU A 107 1.09 5.38 8.64
C GLU A 107 1.57 4.05 8.04
N ILE A 108 2.70 4.07 7.33
CA ILE A 108 3.30 2.87 6.74
C ILE A 108 3.75 1.91 7.85
N GLU A 109 4.49 2.40 8.84
CA GLU A 109 5.01 1.55 9.92
C GLU A 109 3.89 0.99 10.82
N ASN A 110 2.78 1.72 11.01
CA ASN A 110 1.57 1.24 11.67
C ASN A 110 0.93 0.07 10.87
N ALA A 111 0.79 0.24 9.55
CA ALA A 111 0.25 -0.81 8.68
C ALA A 111 1.13 -2.08 8.66
N ILE A 112 2.45 -1.91 8.63
CA ILE A 112 3.42 -3.02 8.69
C ILE A 112 3.29 -3.80 9.99
N GLN A 113 3.26 -3.10 11.13
CA GLN A 113 3.11 -3.74 12.45
C GLN A 113 1.80 -4.53 12.54
N ALA A 114 0.68 -3.97 12.06
CA ALA A 114 -0.60 -4.66 12.04
C ALA A 114 -0.60 -5.90 11.12
N HIS A 115 0.03 -5.80 9.95
CA HIS A 115 0.23 -6.93 9.05
C HIS A 115 0.97 -8.08 9.74
N TRP A 116 2.05 -7.78 10.46
CA TRP A 116 2.80 -8.80 11.19
C TRP A 116 2.02 -9.38 12.37
N ALA A 117 1.40 -8.53 13.17
CA ALA A 117 0.60 -8.95 14.30
C ALA A 117 -0.56 -9.89 13.89
N SER A 118 -1.07 -9.74 12.66
CA SER A 118 -2.11 -10.60 12.10
C SER A 118 -1.59 -11.86 11.40
N ASN A 119 -0.28 -12.15 11.45
CA ASN A 119 0.38 -13.21 10.67
C ASN A 119 0.14 -13.07 9.16
N GLY A 120 0.20 -11.84 8.66
CA GLY A 120 0.08 -11.51 7.25
C GLY A 120 -1.35 -11.52 6.70
N LYS A 121 -2.37 -11.51 7.57
CA LYS A 121 -3.79 -11.57 7.15
C LYS A 121 -4.38 -10.20 6.80
N ARG A 122 -3.97 -9.14 7.49
CA ARG A 122 -4.50 -7.78 7.31
C ARG A 122 -3.55 -6.73 7.91
N PRO A 123 -3.35 -5.57 7.27
CA PRO A 123 -3.83 -5.23 5.93
C PRO A 123 -3.09 -5.96 4.82
N ASP A 124 -3.67 -6.04 3.62
CA ASP A 124 -2.86 -6.21 2.40
C ASP A 124 -2.11 -4.88 2.14
N LEU A 125 -0.77 -4.88 2.15
CA LEU A 125 0.02 -3.68 1.85
C LEU A 125 0.40 -3.66 0.37
N LEU A 126 -0.07 -2.64 -0.36
CA LEU A 126 0.30 -2.39 -1.75
C LEU A 126 1.15 -1.11 -1.81
N VAL A 127 2.46 -1.30 -1.98
CA VAL A 127 3.43 -0.19 -2.01
C VAL A 127 3.84 0.13 -3.44
N TYR A 128 3.82 1.42 -3.79
CA TYR A 128 4.16 1.93 -5.11
C TYR A 128 5.19 3.05 -5.01
N ARG A 129 6.26 2.91 -5.80
CA ARG A 129 7.37 3.87 -5.91
C ARG A 129 7.37 4.50 -7.30
N ASN A 130 7.18 5.81 -7.36
CA ASN A 130 7.41 6.55 -8.59
C ASN A 130 8.91 6.73 -8.81
N LEU A 131 9.42 6.29 -9.97
CA LEU A 131 10.81 6.41 -10.40
C LEU A 131 11.01 7.43 -11.51
N SER A 132 10.00 8.22 -11.86
CA SER A 132 10.18 9.40 -12.70
C SER A 132 11.09 10.42 -12.01
N GLU A 133 11.80 11.22 -12.81
CA GLU A 133 12.73 12.24 -12.32
C GLU A 133 12.09 13.12 -11.22
N ALA A 134 12.67 13.09 -10.03
CA ALA A 134 12.28 13.99 -8.95
C ALA A 134 12.62 15.43 -9.36
N ARG A 135 11.59 16.26 -9.52
CA ARG A 135 11.78 17.68 -9.86
C ARG A 135 11.74 18.50 -8.58
N ALA A 136 12.87 19.11 -8.22
CA ALA A 136 12.90 20.11 -7.18
C ALA A 136 12.07 21.32 -7.61
N MET A 137 10.92 21.53 -6.95
CA MET A 137 10.04 22.67 -7.19
C MET A 137 10.18 23.67 -6.05
N GLY A 138 10.57 24.89 -6.36
CA GLY A 138 10.82 25.92 -5.36
C GLY A 138 10.84 27.32 -5.96
N ARG A 139 10.41 28.31 -5.18
CA ARG A 139 10.43 29.73 -5.60
C ARG A 139 11.78 30.40 -5.37
N ASP A 140 12.66 29.77 -4.59
CA ASP A 140 13.99 30.27 -4.23
C ASP A 140 14.96 29.10 -3.98
N GLY A 141 16.23 29.44 -3.69
CA GLY A 141 17.26 28.44 -3.43
C GLY A 141 17.06 27.64 -2.13
N GLN A 142 16.29 28.15 -1.16
CA GLN A 142 16.00 27.40 0.07
C GLN A 142 15.02 26.27 -0.23
N ALA A 143 13.96 26.56 -0.99
CA ALA A 143 12.97 25.56 -1.39
C ALA A 143 13.59 24.40 -2.20
N LEU A 144 14.61 24.69 -3.03
CA LEU A 144 15.36 23.65 -3.74
C LEU A 144 16.18 22.77 -2.80
N ARG A 145 16.83 23.37 -1.78
CA ARG A 145 17.55 22.60 -0.73
C ARG A 145 16.60 21.75 0.09
N ASP A 146 15.43 22.29 0.45
CA ASP A 146 14.42 21.55 1.21
C ASP A 146 13.88 20.35 0.42
N ALA A 147 13.74 20.48 -0.91
CA ALA A 147 13.37 19.37 -1.78
C ALA A 147 14.45 18.26 -1.79
N ALA A 148 15.74 18.64 -1.83
CA ALA A 148 16.83 17.66 -1.73
C ALA A 148 16.82 16.94 -0.37
N VAL A 149 16.64 17.67 0.74
CA VAL A 149 16.51 17.08 2.09
C VAL A 149 15.34 16.09 2.17
N GLN A 150 14.21 16.41 1.54
CA GLN A 150 13.05 15.52 1.50
C GLN A 150 13.30 14.25 0.69
N LEU A 151 14.06 14.34 -0.41
CA LEU A 151 14.47 13.19 -1.20
C LEU A 151 15.42 12.29 -0.40
N ASP A 152 16.43 12.87 0.26
CA ASP A 152 17.36 12.12 1.13
C ASP A 152 16.64 11.41 2.29
N ALA A 153 15.66 12.09 2.90
CA ALA A 153 14.84 11.51 3.97
C ALA A 153 14.04 10.31 3.46
N LEU A 154 13.45 10.44 2.27
CA LEU A 154 12.72 9.36 1.61
C LEU A 154 13.60 8.18 1.26
N GLU A 155 14.80 8.41 0.72
CA GLU A 155 15.76 7.34 0.43
C GLU A 155 16.21 6.64 1.72
N THR A 156 16.41 7.40 2.80
CA THR A 156 16.77 6.83 4.11
C THR A 156 15.65 5.93 4.65
N PHE A 157 14.40 6.38 4.60
CA PHE A 157 13.23 5.57 4.98
C PHE A 157 13.09 4.33 4.07
N TRP A 158 13.23 4.53 2.77
CA TRP A 158 13.12 3.47 1.78
C TRP A 158 14.15 2.36 2.04
N ASN A 159 15.41 2.74 2.26
CA ASN A 159 16.48 1.79 2.56
C ASN A 159 16.26 0.97 3.84
N ARG A 160 15.50 1.51 4.80
CA ARG A 160 15.18 0.83 6.06
C ARG A 160 14.17 -0.29 5.87
N HIS A 161 13.22 -0.14 4.95
CA HIS A 161 12.03 -0.98 4.84
C HIS A 161 11.91 -1.76 3.52
N PHE A 162 12.51 -1.25 2.43
CA PHE A 162 12.34 -1.70 1.05
C PHE A 162 13.72 -1.74 0.33
N ARG A 163 14.40 -2.90 0.29
CA ARG A 163 15.62 -3.08 -0.52
C ARG A 163 15.63 -4.43 -1.24
N ASP A 164 16.35 -4.48 -2.35
CA ASP A 164 16.45 -5.63 -3.24
C ASP A 164 17.25 -6.82 -2.67
N ALA A 165 17.15 -7.99 -3.32
CA ALA A 165 17.39 -9.35 -2.84
C ALA A 165 18.72 -9.72 -2.11
N ASP A 166 19.73 -8.84 -2.05
CA ASP A 166 21.11 -9.19 -1.66
C ASP A 166 21.50 -8.86 -0.21
N SER A 167 20.57 -8.74 0.74
CA SER A 167 20.95 -8.55 2.15
C SER A 167 19.99 -9.18 3.15
N SER A 168 20.56 -9.78 4.18
CA SER A 168 19.97 -10.72 5.15
C SER A 168 18.97 -10.12 6.18
N GLY A 169 18.29 -9.02 5.83
CA GLY A 169 17.22 -8.43 6.64
C GLY A 169 15.84 -8.67 6.04
N TYR A 170 14.78 -8.62 6.87
CA TYR A 170 13.38 -8.70 6.44
C TYR A 170 13.00 -7.45 5.60
N ARG A 171 12.33 -7.62 4.45
CA ARG A 171 12.03 -6.54 3.49
C ARG A 171 10.68 -6.74 2.81
N LEU A 172 9.96 -5.64 2.61
CA LEU A 172 8.63 -5.63 1.99
C LEU A 172 8.74 -5.56 0.46
N GLU A 173 7.85 -6.27 -0.22
CA GLU A 173 7.68 -6.15 -1.67
C GLU A 173 7.05 -4.80 -2.03
N PHE A 174 7.47 -4.25 -3.17
CA PHE A 174 6.95 -3.00 -3.70
C PHE A 174 6.83 -3.05 -5.23
N ASN A 175 6.04 -2.12 -5.76
CA ASN A 175 5.85 -1.94 -7.19
C ASN A 175 6.48 -0.61 -7.61
N THR A 176 6.88 -0.50 -8.88
CA THR A 176 7.46 0.71 -9.43
C THR A 176 6.66 1.20 -10.63
N TYR A 177 6.66 2.51 -10.85
CA TYR A 177 6.02 3.13 -12.01
C TYR A 177 6.72 4.45 -12.37
N THR A 178 6.46 4.96 -13.57
CA THR A 178 7.04 6.23 -14.06
C THR A 178 6.00 7.19 -14.62
N SER A 179 4.73 6.78 -14.70
CA SER A 179 3.60 7.62 -15.11
C SER A 179 2.36 7.32 -14.27
N SER A 180 1.48 8.31 -14.12
CA SER A 180 0.24 8.14 -13.35
C SER A 180 -0.73 7.16 -14.02
N GLU A 181 -0.70 7.02 -15.35
CA GLU A 181 -1.44 6.00 -16.10
C GLU A 181 -0.94 4.59 -15.76
N GLY A 182 0.38 4.38 -15.80
CA GLY A 182 0.98 3.10 -15.45
C GLY A 182 0.72 2.71 -13.99
N PHE A 183 0.71 3.70 -13.09
CA PHE A 183 0.26 3.49 -11.71
C PHE A 183 -1.19 3.03 -11.63
N GLU A 184 -2.11 3.70 -12.35
CA GLU A 184 -3.53 3.38 -12.32
C GLU A 184 -3.82 1.95 -12.81
N GLU A 185 -3.20 1.55 -13.92
CA GLU A 185 -3.34 0.20 -14.48
C GLU A 185 -2.88 -0.87 -13.49
N GLN A 186 -1.69 -0.68 -12.88
CA GLN A 186 -1.17 -1.59 -11.88
C GLN A 186 -2.07 -1.64 -10.64
N LEU A 187 -2.48 -0.48 -10.12
CA LEU A 187 -3.34 -0.39 -8.94
C LEU A 187 -4.66 -1.12 -9.17
N GLU A 188 -5.31 -0.88 -10.31
CA GLU A 188 -6.58 -1.52 -10.63
C GLU A 188 -6.44 -3.05 -10.72
N SER A 189 -5.39 -3.52 -11.40
CA SER A 189 -5.08 -4.95 -11.50
C SER A 189 -4.87 -5.57 -10.11
N HIS A 190 -4.04 -4.95 -9.27
CA HIS A 190 -3.67 -5.48 -7.95
C HIS A 190 -4.86 -5.47 -6.99
N LEU A 191 -5.60 -4.36 -6.91
CA LEU A 191 -6.80 -4.27 -6.08
C LEU A 191 -7.86 -5.28 -6.53
N ARG A 192 -8.11 -5.41 -7.83
CA ARG A 192 -9.05 -6.41 -8.36
C ARG A 192 -8.63 -7.83 -7.97
N ALA A 193 -7.33 -8.14 -8.04
CA ALA A 193 -6.82 -9.45 -7.62
C ALA A 193 -7.05 -9.71 -6.12
N ARG A 194 -6.79 -8.71 -5.26
CA ARG A 194 -7.07 -8.81 -3.81
C ARG A 194 -8.56 -9.01 -3.52
N LEU A 195 -9.43 -8.23 -4.18
CA LEU A 195 -10.90 -8.36 -4.04
C LEU A 195 -11.40 -9.74 -4.49
N LYS A 196 -10.87 -10.29 -5.59
CA LYS A 196 -11.19 -11.66 -6.05
C LYS A 196 -10.74 -12.72 -5.04
N THR A 197 -9.58 -12.55 -4.41
CA THR A 197 -9.12 -13.45 -3.35
C THR A 197 -10.04 -13.39 -2.13
N ARG A 198 -10.43 -12.19 -1.70
CA ARG A 198 -11.39 -12.00 -0.59
C ARG A 198 -12.76 -12.60 -0.92
N LEU A 199 -13.24 -12.44 -2.16
CA LEU A 199 -14.50 -13.03 -2.60
C LEU A 199 -14.47 -14.56 -2.50
N ARG A 200 -13.37 -15.20 -2.91
CA ARG A 200 -13.18 -16.66 -2.78
C ARG A 200 -13.18 -17.12 -1.33
N SER A 201 -12.71 -16.30 -0.39
CA SER A 201 -12.78 -16.63 1.04
C SER A 201 -14.17 -16.47 1.67
N LEU A 202 -15.08 -15.70 1.04
CA LEU A 202 -16.45 -15.53 1.51
C LEU A 202 -17.36 -16.72 1.14
N ASP A 203 -16.98 -17.51 0.15
CA ASP A 203 -17.75 -18.67 -0.31
C ASP A 203 -16.83 -19.90 -0.49
N PRO A 204 -16.64 -20.73 0.56
CA PRO A 204 -15.81 -21.93 0.48
C PRO A 204 -16.31 -22.93 -0.58
N ALA A 205 -17.58 -22.86 -0.99
CA ALA A 205 -18.17 -23.79 -1.95
C ALA A 205 -17.78 -23.51 -3.41
N THR A 206 -17.24 -22.33 -3.73
CA THR A 206 -16.72 -22.01 -5.08
C THR A 206 -15.22 -22.33 -5.25
N GLY A 207 -14.53 -22.78 -4.19
CA GLY A 207 -13.10 -23.12 -4.19
C GLY A 207 -12.75 -24.57 -4.60
N GLU A 208 -13.71 -25.49 -4.54
CA GLU A 208 -13.53 -26.90 -4.91
C GLU A 208 -14.38 -27.24 -6.14
N GLY A 209 -13.96 -26.79 -7.32
CA GLY A 209 -14.77 -27.06 -8.50
C GLY A 209 -14.25 -26.47 -9.79
N ARG A 210 -13.00 -26.78 -10.16
CA ARG A 210 -12.58 -27.02 -11.56
C ARG A 210 -11.09 -27.40 -11.65
N THR A 211 -10.89 -28.71 -11.77
CA THR A 211 -9.95 -29.35 -12.70
C THR A 211 -8.45 -29.31 -12.37
N ARG A 212 -8.01 -30.26 -11.51
CA ARG A 212 -6.80 -31.03 -11.81
C ARG A 212 -7.15 -32.07 -12.88
N GLU A 213 -7.21 -31.65 -14.14
CA GLU A 213 -7.03 -32.61 -15.24
C GLU A 213 -5.53 -32.82 -15.35
N ARG A 214 -5.06 -33.90 -14.73
CA ARG A 214 -3.80 -34.53 -15.12
C ARG A 214 -3.96 -34.91 -16.60
N LEU A 215 -3.39 -34.09 -17.48
CA LEU A 215 -3.09 -34.54 -18.84
C LEU A 215 -2.02 -35.64 -18.73
N LEU A 216 -2.47 -36.89 -18.60
CA LEU A 216 -1.64 -38.06 -18.84
C LEU A 216 -1.30 -38.05 -20.33
N VAL A 217 -0.09 -37.60 -20.66
CA VAL A 217 0.50 -37.85 -21.98
C VAL A 217 1.08 -39.27 -21.93
N PRO A 218 0.60 -40.23 -22.73
CA PRO A 218 1.23 -41.53 -22.84
C PRO A 218 2.43 -41.46 -23.78
N GLY A 219 3.58 -41.91 -23.30
CA GLY A 219 4.64 -42.50 -24.13
C GLY A 219 5.80 -41.59 -24.53
N VAL A 220 6.87 -41.62 -23.74
CA VAL A 220 8.26 -41.63 -24.28
C VAL A 220 9.07 -42.62 -23.42
N PRO A 221 9.72 -43.63 -24.00
CA PRO A 221 10.46 -44.64 -23.24
C PRO A 221 11.76 -44.07 -22.66
N LEU A 222 12.02 -44.35 -21.38
CA LEU A 222 13.33 -44.12 -20.77
C LEU A 222 14.35 -45.10 -21.39
N ARG A 223 15.23 -44.57 -22.24
CA ARG A 223 16.44 -45.28 -22.68
C ARG A 223 17.36 -45.46 -21.48
N GLY A 224 17.66 -46.72 -21.16
CA GLY A 224 18.78 -47.07 -20.29
C GLY A 224 20.13 -46.88 -20.98
N ALA A 225 21.12 -46.59 -20.16
CA ALA A 225 22.54 -46.97 -20.29
C ALA A 225 23.07 -46.95 -18.84
N ALA A 226 23.38 -48.08 -18.21
CA ALA A 226 24.68 -48.78 -18.26
C ALA A 226 25.81 -47.79 -17.91
N GLY A 227 26.54 -47.89 -16.81
CA GLY A 227 27.13 -49.10 -16.23
C GLY A 227 28.58 -49.18 -16.69
N LEU A 228 29.50 -48.68 -15.85
CA LEU A 228 30.85 -49.16 -15.49
C LEU A 228 31.55 -48.10 -14.65
#